data_AF-A0A449AU63-F1
#
_entry.id   AF-A0A449AU63-F1
#
_cell.length_a   1.000
_cell.length_b   1.000
_cell.length_c   1.000
_cell.angle_alpha   90.00
_cell.angle_beta   90.00
_cell.angle_gamma   90.00
#
_symmetry.space_group_name_H-M   'P 1'
#
loop_
_entity.id
_entity.type
_entity.pdbx_description
1 polymer ?
#
loop_
_entity_poly.entity_id
_entity_poly.type
_entity_poly.pdbx_seq_one_letter_code
_entity_poly.pdbx_strand_id
1 'polypeptide(L)'
;MIILLNLDWSNLFELKTKIKKDIAIFLENNLSIFSSSKQTLDKTKRQNLINKFEKKSINGELPLSALVPEYKKKYMHVDGKTVGRLNIEKIKKVANEDGFYMIETNITNIDSKEANEIYKGQWKVEEGFRTLKSAIEVRPMYVYKDEHIQSHVFLCFLSLIVLKYCIYKLKKFYKDNGEIQKKSQWICL
;
A
#
# COMPACT_ATOMS: atom_id res chain seq x y z
N MET A 1 6.49 11.75 7.35
CA MET A 1 7.02 10.50 6.74
C MET A 1 6.37 9.35 7.51
N ILE A 2 5.31 8.75 6.98
CA ILE A 2 4.55 7.70 7.71
C ILE A 2 5.26 6.38 7.43
N ILE A 3 5.92 5.85 8.46
CA ILE A 3 6.66 4.59 8.40
C ILE A 3 5.66 3.48 8.76
N LEU A 4 5.41 2.54 7.86
CA LEU A 4 4.74 1.29 8.21
C LEU A 4 5.72 0.47 9.06
N LEU A 5 5.79 0.75 10.36
CA LEU A 5 6.64 0.00 11.28
C LEU A 5 6.12 -1.43 11.42
N ASN A 6 7.02 -2.40 11.23
CA ASN A 6 6.85 -3.78 11.68
C ASN A 6 6.93 -3.80 13.21
N LEU A 7 5.88 -3.37 13.90
CA LEU A 7 5.76 -3.47 15.35
C LEU A 7 5.03 -4.75 15.77
N ASP A 8 5.41 -5.26 16.93
CA ASP A 8 4.99 -6.55 17.48
C ASP A 8 3.50 -6.52 17.88
N TRP A 9 2.70 -7.33 17.19
CA TRP A 9 1.24 -7.40 17.33
C TRP A 9 0.76 -8.08 18.62
N SER A 10 1.67 -8.57 19.45
CA SER A 10 1.37 -9.29 20.70
C SER A 10 0.65 -8.41 21.72
N ASN A 11 1.10 -7.18 21.97
CA ASN A 11 0.48 -6.27 22.94
C ASN A 11 -0.90 -5.73 22.51
N LEU A 12 -1.18 -5.69 21.21
CA LEU A 12 -2.48 -5.27 20.67
C LEU A 12 -3.55 -6.39 20.71
N PHE A 13 -3.13 -7.64 20.92
CA PHE A 13 -4.03 -8.79 20.90
C PHE A 13 -4.94 -8.86 22.15
N GLU A 14 -4.49 -8.36 23.30
CA GLU A 14 -5.30 -8.30 24.52
C GLU A 14 -6.49 -7.32 24.39
N LEU A 15 -6.37 -6.29 23.54
CA LEU A 15 -7.47 -5.36 23.26
C LEU A 15 -8.48 -5.91 22.21
N LYS A 16 -8.09 -6.93 21.42
CA LYS A 16 -8.92 -7.52 20.35
C LYS A 16 -10.05 -8.43 20.83
N THR A 17 -9.94 -9.07 21.99
CA THR A 17 -10.92 -10.07 22.46
C THR A 17 -12.28 -9.48 22.83
N LYS A 18 -12.42 -8.15 22.89
CA LYS A 18 -13.65 -7.50 23.37
C LYS A 18 -14.49 -6.80 22.31
N ILE A 19 -14.04 -6.67 21.06
CA ILE A 19 -14.63 -5.69 20.13
C ILE A 19 -14.83 -6.25 18.72
N LYS A 20 -16.08 -6.50 18.37
CA LYS A 20 -16.53 -7.04 17.08
C LYS A 20 -17.44 -6.03 16.38
N LYS A 21 -16.86 -4.93 15.88
CA LYS A 21 -17.43 -4.02 14.85
C LYS A 21 -16.45 -2.88 14.61
N ASP A 22 -16.21 -2.55 13.35
CA ASP A 22 -15.64 -1.29 12.79
C ASP A 22 -15.10 -0.27 13.80
N ILE A 23 -14.04 -0.59 14.54
CA ILE A 23 -13.52 0.27 15.60
C ILE A 23 -12.06 0.60 15.35
N ALA A 24 -11.78 1.90 15.31
CA ALA A 24 -10.44 2.42 15.41
C ALA A 24 -10.04 2.52 16.87
N ILE A 25 -8.86 1.98 17.20
CA ILE A 25 -8.28 2.08 18.54
C ILE A 25 -7.18 3.12 18.46
N PHE A 26 -7.28 4.14 19.33
CA PHE A 26 -6.27 5.16 19.52
C PHE A 26 -5.29 4.70 20.60
N LEU A 27 -4.01 4.58 20.27
CA LEU A 27 -2.92 4.37 21.22
C LEU A 27 -1.91 5.47 20.97
N GLU A 28 -1.72 6.42 21.90
CA GLU A 28 -0.70 7.49 21.87
C GLU A 28 0.00 7.77 20.51
N ASN A 29 -0.75 8.34 19.54
CA ASN A 29 -0.38 8.71 18.15
C ASN A 29 -0.60 7.67 17.03
N ASN A 30 -1.12 6.50 17.37
CA ASN A 30 -1.38 5.39 16.46
C ASN A 30 -2.88 5.12 16.34
N LEU A 31 -3.37 5.10 15.10
CA LEU A 31 -4.73 4.70 14.77
C LEU A 31 -4.72 3.33 14.11
N SER A 32 -5.27 2.32 14.79
CA SER A 32 -5.49 1.01 14.16
C SER A 32 -6.81 1.03 13.38
N ILE A 33 -6.82 0.66 12.11
CA ILE A 33 -8.01 0.68 11.26
C ILE A 33 -8.27 -0.72 10.70
N PHE A 34 -9.54 -1.13 10.71
CA PHE A 34 -10.00 -2.34 10.06
C PHE A 34 -10.65 -2.03 8.70
N SER A 35 -10.35 -2.85 7.69
CA SER A 35 -10.98 -2.79 6.37
C SER A 35 -11.31 -4.19 5.84
N SER A 36 -12.58 -4.41 5.51
CA SER A 36 -13.07 -5.65 4.91
C SER A 36 -12.42 -5.94 3.55
N SER A 37 -12.25 -4.92 2.70
CA SER A 37 -11.55 -5.06 1.42
C SER A 37 -10.09 -5.47 1.61
N LYS A 38 -9.43 -4.92 2.64
CA LYS A 38 -8.06 -5.27 2.99
C LYS A 38 -7.96 -6.71 3.51
N GLN A 39 -8.94 -7.17 4.29
CA GLN A 39 -9.02 -8.55 4.77
C GLN A 39 -9.05 -9.55 3.60
N THR A 40 -9.92 -9.31 2.61
CA THR A 40 -10.00 -10.15 1.40
C THR A 40 -8.69 -10.14 0.62
N LEU A 41 -8.05 -8.97 0.48
CA LEU A 41 -6.77 -8.83 -0.20
C LEU A 41 -5.66 -9.59 0.52
N ASP A 42 -5.56 -9.46 1.85
CA ASP A 42 -4.54 -10.12 2.67
C ASP A 42 -4.71 -11.63 2.68
N LYS A 43 -5.95 -12.11 2.81
CA LYS A 43 -6.30 -13.52 2.64
C LYS A 43 -5.86 -14.06 1.28
N THR A 44 -6.15 -13.32 0.21
CA THR A 44 -5.76 -13.70 -1.17
C THR A 44 -4.25 -13.73 -1.34
N LYS A 45 -3.53 -12.71 -0.84
CA LYS A 45 -2.07 -12.66 -0.87
C LYS A 45 -1.44 -13.84 -0.11
N ARG A 46 -1.97 -14.14 1.08
CA ARG A 46 -1.55 -15.27 1.91
C ARG A 46 -1.77 -16.60 1.19
N GLN A 47 -2.94 -16.82 0.61
CA GLN A 47 -3.22 -18.05 -0.15
C GLN A 47 -2.32 -18.18 -1.38
N ASN A 48 -2.11 -17.10 -2.13
CA ASN A 48 -1.20 -17.09 -3.28
C ASN A 48 0.25 -17.42 -2.88
N LEU A 49 0.68 -17.00 -1.70
CA LEU A 49 1.99 -17.33 -1.17
C LEU A 49 2.09 -18.81 -0.80
N ILE A 50 1.08 -19.35 -0.11
CA ILE A 50 1.02 -20.78 0.26
C ILE A 50 1.03 -21.64 -1.02
N ASN A 51 0.18 -21.33 -2.00
CA ASN A 51 0.13 -22.06 -3.27
C ASN A 51 1.47 -21.98 -4.03
N LYS A 52 2.17 -20.83 -3.99
CA LYS A 52 3.50 -20.68 -4.59
C LYS A 52 4.57 -21.46 -3.83
N PHE A 53 4.44 -21.58 -2.51
CA PHE A 53 5.33 -22.39 -1.68
C PHE A 53 5.16 -23.87 -2.01
N GLU A 54 3.93 -24.37 -1.99
CA GLU A 54 3.62 -25.78 -2.29
C GLU A 54 4.16 -26.21 -3.66
N LYS A 55 4.01 -25.35 -4.68
CA LYS A 55 4.52 -25.64 -6.04
C LYS A 55 6.05 -25.72 -6.13
N LYS A 56 6.79 -25.07 -5.22
CA LYS A 56 8.26 -25.01 -5.25
C LYS A 56 8.89 -25.87 -4.17
N SER A 57 8.08 -26.39 -3.27
CA SER A 57 8.50 -27.19 -2.13
C SER A 57 8.85 -28.60 -2.60
N ILE A 58 9.98 -29.11 -2.13
CA ILE A 58 10.37 -30.51 -2.30
C ILE A 58 10.30 -31.12 -0.90
N ASN A 59 9.45 -32.14 -0.71
CA ASN A 59 9.21 -32.80 0.59
C ASN A 59 8.75 -31.87 1.72
N GLY A 60 8.12 -30.73 1.42
CA GLY A 60 7.68 -29.77 2.44
C GLY A 60 8.70 -28.70 2.79
N GLU A 61 9.88 -28.71 2.17
CA GLU A 61 10.98 -27.78 2.43
C GLU A 61 11.32 -26.92 1.21
N LEU A 62 11.74 -25.69 1.47
CA LEU A 62 12.20 -24.76 0.44
C LEU A 62 13.59 -24.21 0.79
N PRO A 63 14.54 -24.21 -0.17
CA PRO A 63 15.85 -23.58 0.07
C PRO A 63 15.71 -22.08 0.28
N LEU A 64 16.51 -21.53 1.19
CA LEU A 64 16.48 -20.12 1.57
C LEU A 64 16.76 -19.16 0.40
N SER A 65 17.51 -19.61 -0.63
CA SER A 65 17.76 -18.85 -1.86
C SER A 65 16.50 -18.63 -2.72
N ALA A 66 15.50 -19.51 -2.62
CA ALA A 66 14.21 -19.35 -3.28
C ALA A 66 13.21 -18.49 -2.45
N LEU A 67 13.59 -18.16 -1.22
CA LEU A 67 12.88 -17.20 -0.37
C LEU A 67 13.28 -15.77 -0.74
N VAL A 68 12.29 -14.90 -0.86
CA VAL A 68 12.46 -13.47 -1.19
C VAL A 68 12.55 -12.69 0.14
N PRO A 69 13.33 -11.59 0.23
CA PRO A 69 14.12 -11.22 1.42
C PRO A 69 13.41 -11.00 2.76
N GLU A 70 12.12 -10.65 2.77
CA GLU A 70 11.41 -10.26 4.01
C GLU A 70 9.97 -10.75 4.09
N TYR A 71 9.14 -10.50 3.06
CA TYR A 71 7.70 -10.80 3.14
C TYR A 71 7.36 -12.29 3.23
N LYS A 72 8.25 -13.18 2.75
CA LYS A 72 8.04 -14.64 2.86
C LYS A 72 8.39 -15.19 4.25
N LYS A 73 9.28 -14.53 4.99
CA LYS A 73 9.68 -14.96 6.35
C LYS A 73 8.52 -14.86 7.35
N LYS A 74 7.53 -13.99 7.09
CA LYS A 74 6.36 -13.76 7.95
C LYS A 74 5.61 -15.05 8.32
N TYR A 75 5.51 -16.00 7.39
CA TYR A 75 4.75 -17.25 7.56
C TYR A 75 5.62 -18.47 7.87
N MET A 76 6.93 -18.28 8.01
CA MET A 76 7.89 -19.37 7.97
C MET A 76 8.68 -19.50 9.27
N HIS A 77 9.14 -20.73 9.51
CA HIS A 77 10.22 -21.01 10.43
C HIS A 77 11.49 -21.20 9.60
N VAL A 78 12.57 -20.49 9.95
CA VAL A 78 13.86 -20.61 9.27
C VAL A 78 14.79 -21.31 10.25
N ASP A 79 15.11 -22.57 9.96
CA ASP A 79 16.01 -23.37 10.80
C ASP A 79 17.46 -23.05 10.44
N GLY A 80 17.89 -21.85 10.83
CA GLY A 80 19.28 -21.43 11.05
C GLY A 80 20.32 -21.53 9.93
N LYS A 81 20.20 -22.43 8.92
CA LYS A 81 21.30 -22.67 7.97
C LYS A 81 20.92 -22.87 6.51
N THR A 82 19.75 -23.40 6.11
CA THR A 82 19.52 -23.60 4.64
C THR A 82 18.07 -23.75 4.17
N VAL A 83 17.12 -24.11 5.04
CA VAL A 83 15.74 -24.43 4.63
C VAL A 83 14.70 -23.66 5.42
N GLY A 84 13.59 -23.34 4.74
CA GLY A 84 12.43 -22.71 5.34
C GLY A 84 11.21 -23.63 5.27
N ARG A 85 10.48 -23.74 6.39
CA ARG A 85 9.24 -24.52 6.52
C ARG A 85 8.06 -23.62 6.82
N LEU A 86 6.86 -24.00 6.34
CA LEU A 86 5.63 -23.29 6.70
C LEU A 86 5.30 -23.56 8.17
N ASN A 87 5.06 -22.49 8.93
CA ASN A 87 4.62 -22.60 10.32
C ASN A 87 3.11 -22.30 10.38
N ILE A 88 2.33 -23.35 10.66
CA ILE A 88 0.87 -23.28 10.70
C ILE A 88 0.37 -22.31 11.78
N GLU A 89 1.03 -22.27 12.94
CA GLU A 89 0.65 -21.38 14.04
C GLU A 89 0.86 -19.91 13.67
N LYS A 90 2.00 -19.58 13.05
CA LYS A 90 2.25 -18.24 12.51
C LYS A 90 1.24 -17.86 11.44
N ILE A 91 0.89 -18.80 10.55
CA ILE A 91 -0.14 -18.56 9.52
C ILE A 91 -1.49 -18.24 10.16
N LYS A 92 -1.89 -18.98 11.21
CA LYS A 92 -3.13 -18.72 11.95
C LYS A 92 -3.10 -17.37 12.66
N LYS A 93 -1.98 -17.02 13.30
CA LYS A 93 -1.81 -15.71 13.96
C LYS A 93 -1.98 -14.57 12.97
N VAL A 94 -1.28 -14.62 11.83
CA VAL A 94 -1.38 -13.59 10.79
C VAL A 94 -2.77 -13.57 10.16
N ALA A 95 -3.44 -14.72 10.02
CA ALA A 95 -4.81 -14.78 9.52
C ALA A 95 -5.80 -13.99 10.40
N ASN A 96 -5.59 -13.99 11.72
CA ASN A 96 -6.41 -13.22 12.67
C ASN A 96 -6.13 -11.70 12.62
N GLU A 97 -5.05 -11.29 11.96
CA GLU A 97 -4.66 -9.90 11.75
C GLU A 97 -5.08 -9.39 10.36
N ASP A 98 -5.60 -10.27 9.49
CA ASP A 98 -6.03 -9.90 8.13
C ASP A 98 -7.06 -8.76 8.19
N GLY A 99 -6.79 -7.68 7.44
CA GLY A 99 -7.67 -6.50 7.36
C GLY A 99 -7.36 -5.38 8.35
N PHE A 100 -6.48 -5.60 9.32
CA PHE A 100 -6.00 -4.53 10.20
C PHE A 100 -4.74 -3.88 9.64
N TYR A 101 -4.67 -2.56 9.74
CA TYR A 101 -3.45 -1.78 9.49
C TYR A 101 -3.41 -0.58 10.43
N MET A 102 -2.22 -0.02 10.63
CA MET A 102 -2.01 1.10 11.54
C MET A 102 -1.59 2.34 10.76
N ILE A 103 -2.09 3.49 11.17
CA ILE A 103 -1.67 4.80 10.69
C ILE A 103 -1.04 5.52 11.87
N GLU A 104 0.22 5.90 11.72
CA GLU A 104 0.91 6.78 12.66
C GLU A 104 0.82 8.20 12.12
N THR A 105 0.36 9.14 12.94
CA THR A 105 0.19 10.53 12.55
C THR A 105 0.51 11.46 13.71
N ASN A 106 1.14 12.59 13.39
CA ASN A 106 1.36 13.68 14.35
C ASN A 106 0.14 14.62 14.45
N ILE A 107 -0.93 14.34 13.71
CA ILE A 107 -2.15 15.14 13.72
C ILE A 107 -3.05 14.62 14.86
N THR A 108 -3.18 15.40 15.93
CA THR A 108 -3.86 14.99 17.17
C THR A 108 -5.37 15.20 17.17
N ASN A 109 -5.91 16.00 16.25
CA ASN A 109 -7.32 16.41 16.26
C ASN A 109 -8.09 15.92 15.01
N ILE A 110 -7.84 14.68 14.58
CA ILE A 110 -8.56 14.08 13.45
C ILE A 110 -9.25 12.78 13.87
N ASP A 111 -10.42 12.55 13.31
CA ASP A 111 -11.10 11.26 13.48
C ASP A 111 -10.38 10.17 12.67
N SER A 112 -10.52 8.94 13.13
CA SER A 112 -10.04 7.74 12.48
C SER A 112 -10.49 7.59 11.03
N LYS A 113 -11.74 7.97 10.72
CA LYS A 113 -12.26 7.93 9.35
C LYS A 113 -11.57 8.97 8.47
N GLU A 114 -11.37 10.17 9.00
CA GLU A 114 -10.68 11.25 8.30
C GLU A 114 -9.20 10.91 8.04
N ALA A 115 -8.51 10.38 9.05
CA ALA A 115 -7.15 9.87 8.93
C ALA A 115 -7.05 8.80 7.82
N ASN A 116 -8.03 7.89 7.75
CA ASN A 116 -8.09 6.88 6.71
C ASN A 116 -8.27 7.47 5.31
N GLU A 117 -9.17 8.46 5.16
CA GLU A 117 -9.40 9.10 3.87
C GLU A 117 -8.18 9.89 3.38
N ILE A 118 -7.47 10.56 4.28
CA ILE A 118 -6.19 11.21 3.98
C ILE A 118 -5.16 10.18 3.52
N TYR A 119 -5.02 9.07 4.27
CA TYR A 119 -4.10 7.98 3.92
C TYR A 119 -4.43 7.36 2.56
N LYS A 120 -5.71 7.09 2.29
CA LYS A 120 -6.15 6.65 0.96
C LYS A 120 -5.74 7.65 -0.12
N GLY A 121 -5.75 8.95 0.16
CA GLY A 121 -5.31 9.99 -0.78
C GLY A 121 -3.88 9.83 -1.32
N GLN A 122 -3.02 9.03 -0.68
CA GLN A 122 -1.63 8.79 -1.13
C GLN A 122 -1.55 8.24 -2.57
N TRP A 123 -2.54 7.45 -3.02
CA TRP A 123 -2.55 6.92 -4.39
C TRP A 123 -2.54 8.03 -5.45
N LYS A 124 -3.05 9.24 -5.12
CA LYS A 124 -3.03 10.39 -6.04
C LYS A 124 -1.61 10.83 -6.39
N VAL A 125 -0.69 10.71 -5.43
CA VAL A 125 0.72 11.01 -5.64
C VAL A 125 1.35 9.96 -6.55
N GLU A 126 1.05 8.68 -6.31
CA GLU A 126 1.51 7.58 -7.18
C GLU A 126 0.96 7.69 -8.61
N GLU A 127 -0.29 8.12 -8.76
CA GLU A 127 -0.89 8.44 -10.05
C GLU A 127 -0.15 9.60 -10.73
N GLY A 128 0.15 10.68 -10.00
CA GLY A 128 0.96 11.79 -10.52
C GLY A 128 2.33 11.32 -11.03
N PHE A 129 3.03 10.48 -10.27
CA PHE A 129 4.29 9.88 -10.70
C PHE A 129 4.15 8.94 -11.89
N ARG A 130 2.99 8.28 -12.05
CA ARG A 130 2.70 7.45 -13.22
C ARG A 130 2.54 8.31 -14.46
N THR A 131 1.68 9.33 -14.41
CA THR A 131 1.47 10.30 -15.50
C THR A 131 2.80 10.99 -15.90
N LEU A 132 3.64 11.35 -14.92
CA LEU A 132 4.98 11.90 -15.18
C LEU A 132 5.85 10.95 -16.00
N LYS A 133 5.78 9.64 -15.75
CA LYS A 133 6.57 8.63 -16.43
C LYS A 133 5.96 8.21 -17.77
N SER A 134 4.63 8.21 -17.89
CA SER A 134 3.89 7.80 -19.10
C SER A 134 3.64 8.97 -20.03
N ALA A 135 2.67 9.85 -19.73
CA ALA A 135 2.23 10.89 -20.66
C ALA A 135 3.22 12.04 -20.83
N ILE A 136 3.98 12.37 -19.78
CA ILE A 136 4.94 13.48 -19.80
C ILE A 136 6.36 12.99 -20.16
N GLU A 137 6.55 11.66 -20.26
CA GLU A 137 7.81 11.03 -20.67
C GLU A 137 9.06 11.63 -20.01
N VAL A 138 9.03 11.79 -18.67
CA VAL A 138 10.23 12.23 -17.89
C VAL A 138 11.46 11.37 -18.22
N ARG A 139 11.24 10.15 -18.69
CA ARG A 139 12.28 9.28 -19.25
C ARG A 139 11.91 9.04 -20.72
N PRO A 140 12.85 9.18 -21.66
CA PRO A 140 14.31 9.24 -21.51
C PRO A 140 14.89 10.66 -21.32
N MET A 141 15.86 10.80 -20.40
CA MET A 141 16.67 12.02 -20.24
C MET A 141 17.96 11.89 -21.06
N TYR A 142 18.02 12.54 -22.23
CA TYR A 142 19.24 12.63 -23.04
C TYR A 142 20.12 13.83 -22.66
N VAL A 143 20.10 14.19 -21.37
CA VAL A 143 20.82 15.34 -20.81
C VAL A 143 21.86 14.86 -19.80
N TYR A 144 23.07 15.41 -19.88
CA TYR A 144 24.23 14.95 -19.09
C TYR A 144 24.66 15.93 -18.00
N LYS A 145 24.29 17.22 -18.13
CA LYS A 145 24.61 18.25 -17.13
C LYS A 145 23.54 18.30 -16.05
N ASP A 146 23.96 18.43 -14.79
CA ASP A 146 23.04 18.51 -13.64
C ASP A 146 22.01 19.64 -13.78
N GLU A 147 22.43 20.81 -14.27
CA GLU A 147 21.54 21.96 -14.52
C GLU A 147 20.42 21.64 -15.53
N HIS A 148 20.75 20.88 -16.57
CA HIS A 148 19.78 20.47 -17.60
C HIS A 148 18.84 19.38 -17.06
N ILE A 149 19.35 18.47 -16.23
CA ILE A 149 18.54 17.46 -15.53
C ILE A 149 17.52 18.15 -14.62
N GLN A 150 17.96 19.14 -13.83
CA GLN A 150 17.08 19.90 -12.94
C GLN A 150 16.00 20.64 -13.73
N SER A 151 16.38 21.31 -14.82
CA SER A 151 15.45 22.04 -15.67
C SER A 151 14.43 21.13 -16.36
N HIS A 152 14.85 19.95 -16.83
CA HIS A 152 13.94 18.96 -17.41
C HIS A 152 12.93 18.44 -16.39
N VAL A 153 13.39 18.04 -15.20
CA VAL A 153 12.52 17.58 -14.12
C VAL A 153 11.53 18.69 -13.70
N PHE A 154 12.00 19.93 -13.61
CA PHE A 154 11.16 21.08 -13.31
C PHE A 154 10.09 21.30 -14.37
N LEU A 155 10.45 21.28 -15.65
CA LEU A 155 9.51 21.45 -16.76
C LEU A 155 8.46 20.33 -16.76
N CYS A 156 8.86 19.08 -16.58
CA CYS A 156 7.94 17.95 -16.49
C CYS A 156 6.98 18.08 -15.30
N PHE A 157 7.48 18.55 -14.15
CA PHE A 157 6.64 18.80 -12.98
C PHE A 157 5.65 19.95 -13.22
N LEU A 158 6.09 21.03 -13.87
CA LEU A 158 5.22 22.15 -14.25
C LEU A 158 4.11 21.68 -15.21
N SER A 159 4.46 20.90 -16.22
CA SER A 159 3.50 20.29 -17.15
C SER A 159 2.47 19.42 -16.42
N LEU A 160 2.89 18.66 -15.40
CA LEU A 160 1.98 17.86 -14.58
C LEU A 160 0.99 18.75 -13.81
N ILE A 161 1.46 19.84 -13.22
CA ILE A 161 0.59 20.79 -12.48
C ILE A 161 -0.47 21.36 -13.42
N VAL A 162 -0.05 21.85 -14.60
CA VAL A 162 -0.96 22.42 -15.59
C VAL A 162 -2.00 21.39 -16.02
N LEU A 163 -1.56 20.17 -16.36
CA LEU A 163 -2.45 19.07 -16.74
C LEU A 163 -3.48 18.74 -15.64
N LYS A 164 -3.04 18.60 -14.38
CA LYS A 164 -3.93 18.32 -13.25
C LYS A 164 -4.91 19.48 -13.00
N TYR A 165 -4.48 20.72 -13.18
CA TYR A 165 -5.34 21.89 -13.07
C TYR A 165 -6.42 21.93 -14.17
N CYS A 166 -6.04 21.64 -15.42
CA CYS A 166 -7.00 21.51 -16.52
C CYS A 166 -8.04 20.42 -16.24
N ILE A 167 -7.61 19.24 -15.79
CA ILE A 167 -8.51 18.14 -15.41
C ILE A 167 -9.45 18.57 -14.27
N TYR A 168 -8.93 19.28 -13.26
CA TYR A 168 -9.75 19.80 -12.16
C TYR A 168 -10.83 20.77 -12.65
N LYS A 169 -10.48 21.72 -13.53
CA LYS A 169 -11.43 22.67 -14.12
C LYS A 169 -12.49 21.97 -14.96
N LEU A 170 -12.08 21.01 -15.79
CA LEU A 170 -13.01 20.21 -16.59
C LEU A 170 -13.98 19.42 -15.71
N LYS A 171 -13.47 18.72 -14.68
CA LYS A 171 -14.32 17.99 -13.72
C LYS A 171 -15.32 18.89 -13.02
N LYS A 172 -14.92 20.11 -12.65
CA LYS A 172 -15.82 21.10 -12.05
C LYS A 172 -16.91 21.52 -13.04
N PHE A 173 -16.53 21.87 -14.26
CA PHE A 173 -17.48 22.25 -15.32
C PHE A 173 -18.52 21.15 -15.61
N TYR A 174 -18.11 19.90 -15.76
CA TYR A 174 -19.04 18.78 -16.00
C TYR A 174 -19.92 18.47 -14.79
N LYS A 175 -19.44 18.70 -13.57
CA LYS A 175 -20.25 18.55 -12.36
C LYS A 175 -21.37 19.60 -12.30
N ASP A 176 -21.05 20.83 -12.67
CA ASP A 176 -21.98 21.96 -12.62
C ASP A 176 -23.02 21.89 -13.75
N ASN A 177 -22.66 21.32 -14.91
CA ASN A 177 -23.51 21.24 -16.11
C ASN A 177 -24.20 19.87 -16.36
N GLY A 178 -24.13 18.94 -15.40
CA GLY A 178 -24.97 17.72 -15.40
C GLY A 178 -24.58 16.57 -16.34
N GLU A 179 -23.56 16.73 -17.19
CA GLU A 179 -23.12 15.66 -18.11
C GLU A 179 -21.93 14.87 -17.54
N ILE A 180 -22.19 13.98 -16.57
CA ILE A 180 -21.20 12.96 -16.21
C ILE A 180 -21.52 11.70 -17.02
N GLN A 181 -20.95 11.60 -18.23
CA GLN A 181 -20.76 10.28 -18.81
C GLN A 181 -19.86 9.50 -17.87
N LYS A 182 -20.38 8.39 -17.34
CA LYS A 182 -19.69 7.45 -16.47
C LYS A 182 -18.63 6.69 -17.28
N LYS A 183 -17.65 7.38 -17.87
CA LYS A 183 -16.51 6.73 -18.49
C LYS A 183 -15.61 6.25 -17.37
N SER A 184 -15.56 4.92 -17.29
CA SER A 184 -14.73 4.15 -16.39
C SER A 184 -13.30 4.69 -16.36
N GLN A 185 -12.74 4.57 -15.16
CA GLN A 185 -11.47 5.11 -14.67
C GLN A 185 -10.23 4.51 -15.36
N TRP A 186 -10.17 4.62 -16.70
CA TRP A 186 -9.15 4.02 -17.57
C TRP A 186 -8.69 4.98 -18.67
N ILE A 187 -8.71 6.30 -18.43
CA ILE A 187 -7.91 7.19 -19.25
C ILE A 187 -6.50 7.16 -18.66
N CYS A 188 -5.72 6.19 -19.15
CA CYS A 188 -4.27 6.24 -19.09
C CYS A 188 -3.80 7.49 -19.85
N LEU A 189 -3.68 8.60 -19.11
CA LEU A 189 -2.76 9.69 -19.42
C LEU A 189 -1.75 9.75 -18.26
#